data_AF-A0A8J6G4X2-F1
#
_entry.id   AF-A0A8J6G4X2-F1
#
_cell.length_a   1.000
_cell.length_b   1.000
_cell.length_c   1.000
_cell.angle_alpha   90.00
_cell.angle_beta   90.00
_cell.angle_gamma   90.00
#
_symmetry.space_group_name_H-M   'P 1'
#
loop_
_entity.id
_entity.type
_entity.pdbx_description
1 polymer ?
#
loop_
_entity_poly.entity_id
_entity_poly.type
_entity_poly.pdbx_seq_one_letter_code
_entity_poly.pdbx_strand_id
1 'polypeptide(L)'
;MAEGDLAAQVYKEKSCKKDFSFISEGSECLVKNLEQKILKFLKKSLSYGAIGVIVGHEFTHGFDNNGKKYDKNGNLDPWWSVDSEEKFKEKTKCMISQYSNYYWKKAGLNVKGKRTLGENIADNGGLREAFRAYRKWVNDRRQGVEEPLLPGITFTNNQLFFLSYAHVRCNSYRPEAAREQVQIGAHSPPQFR
;
A
#
# COMPACT_ATOMS: atom_id res chain seq x y z
N MET A 1 -23.06 52.61 -15.65
CA MET A 1 -23.03 51.79 -14.41
C MET A 1 -24.21 50.83 -14.49
N ALA A 2 -24.08 49.52 -14.58
CA ALA A 2 -22.95 48.62 -14.66
C ALA A 2 -23.41 47.41 -15.51
N GLU A 3 -22.44 46.77 -16.17
CA GLU A 3 -22.48 45.49 -16.89
C GLU A 3 -23.18 44.41 -16.04
N GLY A 4 -23.90 43.40 -16.53
CA GLY A 4 -23.87 42.68 -17.80
C GLY A 4 -24.13 41.21 -17.44
N ASP A 5 -25.17 40.61 -18.02
CA ASP A 5 -25.58 39.20 -17.84
C ASP A 5 -24.44 38.20 -18.06
N LEU A 6 -24.41 37.09 -17.29
CA LEU A 6 -24.24 35.73 -17.84
C LEU A 6 -24.25 34.63 -16.74
N ALA A 7 -25.32 33.83 -16.77
CA ALA A 7 -25.35 32.38 -16.61
C ALA A 7 -24.68 31.71 -15.39
N ALA A 8 -25.55 31.31 -14.45
CA ALA A 8 -25.64 29.94 -13.91
C ALA A 8 -24.32 29.19 -13.63
N GLN A 9 -23.76 29.36 -12.43
CA GLN A 9 -22.90 28.32 -11.84
C GLN A 9 -23.10 28.16 -10.32
N VAL A 10 -23.69 27.00 -10.00
CA VAL A 10 -23.29 26.11 -8.89
C VAL A 10 -23.53 26.63 -7.47
N TYR A 11 -24.79 26.64 -7.05
CA TYR A 11 -25.17 26.32 -5.67
C TYR A 11 -26.52 25.59 -5.66
N LYS A 12 -26.47 24.26 -5.79
CA LYS A 12 -27.49 23.35 -5.25
C LYS A 12 -26.99 21.90 -5.27
N GLU A 13 -27.12 21.28 -4.11
CA GLU A 13 -26.81 19.91 -3.77
C GLU A 13 -27.40 18.89 -4.74
N LYS A 14 -26.65 17.80 -5.00
CA LYS A 14 -27.08 16.38 -4.91
C LYS A 14 -26.23 15.50 -5.82
N SER A 15 -25.31 14.74 -5.23
CA SER A 15 -25.31 13.26 -5.30
C SER A 15 -24.06 12.70 -4.62
N CYS A 16 -23.99 12.82 -3.29
CA CYS A 16 -23.33 11.80 -2.48
C CYS A 16 -24.30 10.61 -2.43
N LYS A 17 -24.32 9.79 -3.48
CA LYS A 17 -25.04 8.51 -3.49
C LYS A 17 -24.01 7.40 -3.43
N LYS A 18 -23.94 6.78 -2.25
CA LYS A 18 -23.72 5.37 -1.95
C LYS A 18 -22.66 4.67 -2.80
N ASP A 19 -21.44 4.62 -2.26
CA ASP A 19 -20.83 3.41 -1.72
C ASP A 19 -19.45 3.82 -1.16
N PHE A 20 -18.92 3.07 -0.19
CA PHE A 20 -17.73 3.38 0.65
C PHE A 20 -18.01 4.13 1.96
N SER A 21 -18.91 3.60 2.77
CA SER A 21 -18.81 3.75 4.23
C SER A 21 -17.79 2.73 4.77
N PHE A 22 -16.48 2.98 4.64
CA PHE A 22 -15.43 2.25 5.36
C PHE A 22 -14.12 3.04 5.38
N ILE A 23 -14.13 4.18 6.05
CA ILE A 23 -12.91 4.84 6.50
C ILE A 23 -13.17 5.23 7.94
N SER A 24 -12.63 4.46 8.89
CA SER A 24 -12.47 4.97 10.25
C SER A 24 -11.62 6.24 10.15
N GLU A 25 -12.03 7.28 10.87
CA GLU A 25 -11.56 8.67 10.76
C GLU A 25 -10.04 8.89 11.05
N GLY A 26 -9.22 7.83 11.11
CA GLY A 26 -7.78 7.89 11.38
C GLY A 26 -6.88 7.91 10.13
N SER A 27 -7.32 7.42 8.97
CA SER A 27 -6.48 7.36 7.76
C SER A 27 -6.69 8.54 6.78
N GLU A 28 -7.53 9.51 7.14
CA GLU A 28 -7.97 10.57 6.22
C GLU A 28 -7.10 11.83 6.18
N CYS A 29 -6.03 11.93 6.99
CA CYS A 29 -5.27 13.19 7.13
C CYS A 29 -3.92 13.29 6.39
N LEU A 30 -3.36 12.21 5.82
CA LEU A 30 -2.00 12.29 5.24
C LEU A 30 -1.92 12.63 3.73
N VAL A 31 -3.02 12.51 2.98
CA VAL A 31 -2.96 12.52 1.49
C VAL A 31 -3.51 13.81 0.85
N LYS A 32 -4.09 14.74 1.61
CA LYS A 32 -5.05 15.68 0.98
C LYS A 32 -4.49 16.90 0.26
N ASN A 33 -3.31 17.48 0.58
CA ASN A 33 -3.04 18.86 0.07
C ASN A 33 -1.74 19.13 -0.71
N LEU A 34 -0.73 18.25 -0.74
CA LEU A 34 0.48 18.44 -1.58
C LEU A 34 0.63 17.37 -2.69
N GLU A 35 0.06 16.19 -2.50
CA GLU A 35 0.29 15.03 -3.37
C GLU A 35 -0.52 15.07 -4.69
N GLN A 36 -1.71 15.66 -4.70
CA GLN A 36 -2.60 15.59 -5.88
C GLN A 36 -2.04 16.31 -7.13
N LYS A 37 -1.29 17.39 -6.97
CA LYS A 37 -0.71 18.11 -8.12
C LYS A 37 0.50 17.39 -8.71
N ILE A 38 1.38 16.81 -7.88
CA ILE A 38 2.58 16.10 -8.32
C ILE A 38 2.21 14.73 -8.93
N LEU A 39 1.27 13.99 -8.31
CA LEU A 39 0.82 12.69 -8.81
C LEU A 39 0.08 12.76 -10.16
N LYS A 40 -0.46 13.92 -10.53
CA LYS A 40 -1.13 14.11 -11.82
C LYS A 40 -0.15 14.11 -12.99
N PHE A 41 1.10 14.52 -12.77
CA PHE A 41 2.15 14.57 -13.80
C PHE A 41 3.08 13.35 -13.79
N LEU A 42 2.99 12.49 -12.78
CA LEU A 42 3.76 11.25 -12.71
C LEU A 42 3.12 10.15 -13.58
N LYS A 43 3.97 9.36 -14.24
CA LYS A 43 3.60 8.12 -14.92
C LYS A 43 2.81 7.23 -13.97
N LYS A 44 1.77 6.55 -14.46
CA LYS A 44 0.94 5.71 -13.60
C LYS A 44 1.70 4.52 -13.04
N SER A 45 2.64 3.96 -13.79
CA SER A 45 3.56 2.94 -13.25
C SER A 45 4.24 3.39 -11.96
N LEU A 46 4.74 4.63 -11.92
CA LEU A 46 5.39 5.20 -10.74
C LEU A 46 4.40 5.47 -9.61
N SER A 47 3.26 6.10 -9.90
CA SER A 47 2.24 6.43 -8.89
C SER A 47 1.62 5.19 -8.24
N TYR A 48 1.33 4.15 -9.03
CA TYR A 48 0.85 2.88 -8.50
C TYR A 48 1.94 2.12 -7.73
N GLY A 49 3.20 2.19 -8.18
CA GLY A 49 4.34 1.58 -7.48
C GLY A 49 4.69 2.25 -6.15
N ALA A 50 4.38 3.54 -6.00
CA ALA A 50 4.61 4.29 -4.76
C ALA A 50 3.34 4.33 -3.88
N ILE A 51 2.40 5.23 -4.21
CA ILE A 51 1.17 5.44 -3.41
C ILE A 51 0.21 4.27 -3.54
N GLY A 52 0.10 3.66 -4.73
CA GLY A 52 -0.78 2.50 -4.91
C GLY A 52 -0.43 1.34 -3.99
N VAL A 53 0.86 1.07 -3.79
CA VAL A 53 1.32 0.03 -2.86
C VAL A 53 1.02 0.39 -1.40
N ILE A 54 1.19 1.66 -1.01
CA ILE A 54 0.83 2.13 0.35
C ILE A 54 -0.67 1.96 0.60
N VAL A 55 -1.51 2.40 -0.35
CA VAL A 55 -2.97 2.23 -0.23
C VAL A 55 -3.33 0.74 -0.13
N GLY A 56 -2.74 -0.11 -0.98
CA GLY A 56 -2.96 -1.55 -0.92
C GLY A 56 -2.49 -2.19 0.39
N HIS A 57 -1.41 -1.66 0.97
CA HIS A 57 -0.87 -2.09 2.26
C HIS A 57 -1.86 -1.79 3.39
N GLU A 58 -2.36 -0.55 3.47
CA GLU A 58 -3.38 -0.18 4.47
C GLU A 58 -4.68 -0.98 4.31
N PHE A 59 -5.12 -1.23 3.06
CA PHE A 59 -6.27 -2.11 2.83
C PHE A 59 -6.03 -3.54 3.31
N THR A 60 -4.81 -4.05 3.15
CA THR A 60 -4.46 -5.42 3.54
C THR A 60 -4.40 -5.57 5.06
N HIS A 61 -4.11 -4.51 5.83
CA HIS A 61 -4.16 -4.55 7.30
C HIS A 61 -5.53 -4.97 7.84
N GLY A 62 -6.63 -4.63 7.17
CA GLY A 62 -7.97 -5.12 7.53
C GLY A 62 -8.11 -6.65 7.50
N PHE A 63 -7.16 -7.37 6.88
CA PHE A 63 -7.18 -8.82 6.71
C PHE A 63 -5.89 -9.50 7.21
N ASP A 64 -5.01 -8.78 7.90
CA ASP A 64 -3.79 -9.36 8.48
C ASP A 64 -4.09 -10.20 9.72
N ASN A 65 -3.05 -10.71 10.40
CA ASN A 65 -3.21 -11.57 11.58
C ASN A 65 -3.97 -10.93 12.76
N ASN A 66 -4.06 -9.60 12.79
CA ASN A 66 -4.84 -8.84 13.76
C ASN A 66 -6.15 -8.34 13.16
N GLY A 67 -6.11 -7.70 11.99
CA GLY A 67 -7.28 -7.08 11.35
C GLY A 67 -8.40 -8.08 11.05
N LYS A 68 -8.06 -9.32 10.68
CA LYS A 68 -9.06 -10.37 10.42
C LYS A 68 -9.99 -10.70 11.58
N LYS A 69 -9.66 -10.26 12.81
CA LYS A 69 -10.47 -10.47 14.01
C LYS A 69 -11.58 -9.42 14.16
N TYR A 70 -11.55 -8.37 13.34
CA TYR A 70 -12.49 -7.26 13.40
C TYR A 70 -13.49 -7.37 12.24
N ASP A 71 -14.77 -7.19 12.55
CA ASP A 71 -15.83 -7.19 11.55
C ASP A 71 -15.85 -5.90 10.72
N LYS A 72 -16.82 -5.81 9.82
CA LYS A 72 -17.15 -4.61 9.05
C LYS A 72 -17.73 -3.47 9.90
N ASN A 73 -17.55 -3.38 11.20
CA ASN A 73 -17.85 -2.20 11.99
C ASN A 73 -16.70 -1.88 12.96
N GLY A 74 -15.61 -2.65 12.93
CA GLY A 74 -14.50 -2.52 13.87
C GLY A 74 -14.75 -3.25 15.20
N ASN A 75 -15.74 -4.12 15.30
CA ASN A 75 -15.99 -4.94 16.48
C ASN A 75 -15.10 -6.18 16.46
N LEU A 76 -14.58 -6.57 17.62
CA LEU A 76 -13.87 -7.85 17.77
C LEU A 76 -14.88 -9.00 17.73
N ASP A 77 -15.09 -9.56 16.54
CA ASP A 77 -16.06 -10.62 16.28
C ASP A 77 -15.46 -11.67 15.33
N PRO A 78 -15.33 -12.95 15.74
CA PRO A 78 -14.82 -14.01 14.88
C PRO A 78 -15.78 -14.33 13.70
N TRP A 79 -15.63 -13.61 12.59
CA TRP A 79 -16.48 -13.77 11.41
C TRP A 79 -15.94 -14.77 10.36
N TRP A 80 -14.80 -15.39 10.63
CA TRP A 80 -14.20 -16.42 9.77
C TRP A 80 -14.63 -17.82 10.19
N SER A 81 -14.83 -18.71 9.22
CA SER A 81 -14.97 -20.15 9.53
C SER A 81 -13.67 -20.72 10.10
N VAL A 82 -13.78 -21.78 10.89
CA VAL A 82 -12.63 -22.51 11.46
C VAL A 82 -11.66 -22.95 10.37
N ASP A 83 -12.16 -23.50 9.26
CA ASP A 83 -11.32 -23.91 8.12
C ASP A 83 -10.54 -22.75 7.50
N SER A 84 -11.14 -21.56 7.42
CA SER A 84 -10.48 -20.37 6.86
C SER A 84 -9.39 -19.84 7.81
N GLU A 85 -9.67 -19.87 9.11
CA GLU A 85 -8.74 -19.53 10.18
C GLU A 85 -7.49 -20.43 10.15
N GLU A 86 -7.69 -21.75 9.97
CA GLU A 86 -6.60 -22.73 9.87
C GLU A 86 -5.77 -22.52 8.61
N LYS A 87 -6.40 -22.42 7.43
CA LYS A 87 -5.69 -22.16 6.16
C LYS A 87 -4.90 -20.86 6.18
N PHE A 88 -5.42 -19.82 6.85
CA PHE A 88 -4.69 -18.57 7.04
C PHE A 88 -3.46 -18.75 7.92
N LYS A 89 -3.59 -19.45 9.05
CA LYS A 89 -2.46 -19.79 9.93
C LYS A 89 -1.41 -20.60 9.19
N GLU A 90 -1.80 -21.55 8.34
CA GLU A 90 -0.88 -22.32 7.52
C GLU A 90 -0.11 -21.47 6.52
N LYS A 91 -0.79 -20.60 5.76
CA LYS A 91 -0.15 -19.70 4.80
C LYS A 91 0.81 -18.72 5.48
N THR A 92 0.43 -18.17 6.63
CA THR A 92 1.26 -17.20 7.36
C THR A 92 2.52 -17.81 7.96
N LYS A 93 2.55 -19.12 8.26
CA LYS A 93 3.79 -19.82 8.65
C LYS A 93 4.90 -19.67 7.61
N CYS A 94 4.56 -19.66 6.32
CA CYS A 94 5.52 -19.44 5.23
C CYS A 94 6.22 -18.08 5.38
N MET A 95 5.45 -17.00 5.58
CA MET A 95 6.00 -15.65 5.77
C MET A 95 6.82 -15.54 7.07
N ILE A 96 6.36 -16.14 8.17
CA ILE A 96 7.14 -16.17 9.42
C ILE A 96 8.51 -16.82 9.18
N SER A 97 8.53 -17.98 8.51
CA SER A 97 9.77 -18.71 8.21
C SER A 97 10.69 -17.91 7.30
N GLN A 98 10.15 -17.42 6.17
CA GLN A 98 10.89 -16.62 5.20
C GLN A 98 11.60 -15.43 5.86
N TYR A 99 10.85 -14.60 6.59
CA TYR A 99 11.41 -13.38 7.16
C TYR A 99 12.33 -13.68 8.35
N SER A 100 12.08 -14.74 9.12
CA SER A 100 13.00 -15.12 10.21
C SER A 100 14.39 -15.55 9.70
N ASN A 101 14.49 -15.99 8.45
CA ASN A 101 15.76 -16.36 7.82
C ASN A 101 16.57 -15.15 7.33
N TYR A 102 16.01 -13.94 7.34
CA TYR A 102 16.74 -12.73 6.92
C TYR A 102 17.64 -12.21 8.04
N TYR A 103 18.95 -12.27 7.81
CA TYR A 103 19.98 -11.72 8.68
C TYR A 103 20.35 -10.29 8.29
N TRP A 104 20.12 -9.31 9.17
CA TRP A 104 20.53 -7.93 8.94
C TRP A 104 21.90 -7.64 9.53
N LYS A 105 22.95 -7.69 8.70
CA LYS A 105 24.34 -7.45 9.13
C LYS A 105 24.52 -6.17 9.96
N LYS A 106 23.79 -5.10 9.62
CA LYS A 106 23.87 -3.80 10.31
C LYS A 106 23.36 -3.88 11.76
N ALA A 107 22.36 -4.70 12.03
CA ALA A 107 21.87 -5.00 13.37
C ALA A 107 22.69 -6.11 14.05
N GLY A 108 23.27 -7.02 13.27
CA GLY A 108 23.87 -8.25 13.80
C GLY A 108 22.83 -9.27 14.27
N LEU A 109 21.58 -9.17 13.79
CA LEU A 109 20.43 -9.95 14.23
C LEU A 109 19.59 -10.41 13.04
N ASN A 110 18.88 -11.54 13.20
CA ASN A 110 17.82 -11.95 12.30
C ASN A 110 16.53 -11.17 12.56
N VAL A 111 15.79 -10.89 11.48
CA VAL A 111 14.45 -10.31 11.55
C VAL A 111 13.53 -11.23 12.36
N LYS A 112 12.64 -10.65 13.16
CA LYS A 112 11.69 -11.40 13.98
C LYS A 112 10.41 -11.64 13.18
N GLY A 113 10.41 -12.65 12.28
CA GLY A 113 9.32 -12.87 11.32
C GLY A 113 7.91 -13.01 11.93
N LYS A 114 7.79 -13.53 13.16
CA LYS A 114 6.52 -13.56 13.91
C LYS A 114 6.07 -12.16 14.37
N ARG A 115 7.02 -11.30 14.77
CA ARG A 115 6.74 -9.92 15.20
C ARG A 115 6.32 -9.07 14.01
N THR A 116 6.98 -9.23 12.88
CA THR A 116 6.75 -8.42 11.68
C THR A 116 5.66 -8.96 10.77
N LEU A 117 4.91 -9.97 11.21
CA LEU A 117 4.01 -10.73 10.36
C LEU A 117 2.91 -9.86 9.72
N GLY A 118 2.27 -8.98 10.50
CA GLY A 118 1.18 -8.12 9.99
C GLY A 118 1.66 -7.23 8.86
N GLU A 119 2.79 -6.55 9.08
CA GLU A 119 3.44 -5.69 8.10
C GLU A 119 3.90 -6.46 6.85
N ASN A 120 4.43 -7.67 7.03
CA ASN A 120 4.88 -8.50 5.92
C ASN A 120 3.69 -8.99 5.06
N ILE A 121 2.56 -9.33 5.69
CA ILE A 121 1.30 -9.65 4.98
C ILE A 121 0.85 -8.42 4.21
N ALA A 122 0.82 -7.25 4.86
CA ALA A 122 0.36 -6.00 4.27
C ALA A 122 1.24 -5.55 3.08
N ASP A 123 2.57 -5.65 3.17
CA ASP A 123 3.47 -5.38 2.05
C ASP A 123 3.21 -6.29 0.84
N ASN A 124 3.09 -7.60 1.08
CA ASN A 124 2.91 -8.57 0.00
C ASN A 124 1.53 -8.45 -0.65
N GLY A 125 0.49 -8.23 0.15
CA GLY A 125 -0.86 -7.95 -0.35
C GLY A 125 -0.92 -6.63 -1.10
N GLY A 126 -0.38 -5.56 -0.51
CA GLY A 126 -0.38 -4.23 -1.09
C GLY A 126 0.35 -4.17 -2.43
N LEU A 127 1.55 -4.75 -2.53
CA LEU A 127 2.29 -4.80 -3.79
C LEU A 127 1.54 -5.57 -4.88
N ARG A 128 0.96 -6.73 -4.53
CA ARG A 128 0.20 -7.57 -5.47
C ARG A 128 -1.04 -6.85 -5.99
N GLU A 129 -1.84 -6.28 -5.10
CA GLU A 129 -3.09 -5.61 -5.50
C GLU A 129 -2.82 -4.28 -6.22
N ALA A 130 -1.79 -3.52 -5.83
CA ALA A 130 -1.37 -2.32 -6.55
C ALA A 130 -0.91 -2.63 -7.98
N PHE A 131 -0.14 -3.70 -8.18
CA PHE A 131 0.29 -4.10 -9.52
C PHE A 131 -0.90 -4.55 -10.38
N ARG A 132 -1.83 -5.33 -9.81
CA ARG A 132 -3.08 -5.70 -10.48
C ARG A 132 -3.91 -4.50 -10.88
N ALA A 133 -4.04 -3.52 -9.98
CA ALA A 133 -4.76 -2.28 -10.26
C ALA A 133 -4.07 -1.46 -11.37
N TYR A 134 -2.74 -1.41 -11.39
CA TYR A 134 -1.99 -0.79 -12.48
C TYR A 134 -2.24 -1.49 -13.82
N ARG A 135 -2.15 -2.83 -13.87
CA ARG A 135 -2.43 -3.60 -15.10
C ARG A 135 -3.87 -3.41 -15.58
N LYS A 136 -4.83 -3.40 -14.65
CA LYS A 136 -6.24 -3.10 -14.95
C LYS A 136 -6.40 -1.70 -15.52
N TRP A 137 -5.71 -0.70 -14.98
CA TRP A 137 -5.72 0.66 -15.50
C TRP A 137 -5.20 0.74 -16.94
N VAL A 138 -4.09 0.05 -17.27
CA VAL A 138 -3.57 -0.01 -18.64
C VAL A 138 -4.61 -0.60 -19.59
N ASN A 139 -5.28 -1.69 -19.19
CA ASN A 139 -6.32 -2.31 -20.00
C ASN A 139 -7.53 -1.39 -20.19
N ASP A 140 -8.10 -0.89 -19.10
CA ASP A 140 -9.38 -0.17 -19.12
C ASP A 140 -9.27 1.26 -19.63
N ARG A 141 -8.16 1.95 -19.32
CA ARG A 141 -7.98 3.39 -19.63
C ARG A 141 -7.09 3.63 -20.84
N ARG A 142 -6.28 2.65 -21.24
CA ARG A 142 -5.39 2.74 -22.40
C ARG A 142 -5.60 1.63 -23.42
N GLN A 143 -6.65 0.82 -23.29
CA GLN A 143 -6.99 -0.24 -24.24
C GLN A 143 -5.84 -1.24 -24.43
N GLY A 144 -5.09 -1.51 -23.35
CA GLY A 144 -3.93 -2.41 -23.35
C GLY A 144 -2.64 -1.77 -23.86
N VAL A 145 -2.66 -0.52 -24.32
CA VAL A 145 -1.47 0.19 -24.81
C VAL A 145 -0.69 0.77 -23.63
N GLU A 146 0.59 0.42 -23.52
CA GLU A 146 1.49 0.95 -22.49
C GLU A 146 1.68 2.48 -22.58
N GLU A 147 2.03 3.12 -21.47
CA GLU A 147 2.51 4.50 -21.51
C GLU A 147 3.86 4.58 -22.25
N PRO A 148 4.20 5.71 -22.89
CA PRO A 148 5.54 5.90 -23.45
C PRO A 148 6.62 5.71 -22.38
N LEU A 149 7.78 5.17 -22.77
CA LEU A 149 8.91 5.03 -21.85
C LEU A 149 9.42 6.40 -21.39
N LEU A 150 10.10 6.42 -20.24
CA LEU A 150 10.77 7.62 -19.76
C LEU A 150 12.00 7.93 -20.63
N PRO A 151 12.24 9.20 -20.97
CA PRO A 151 13.44 9.57 -21.71
C PRO A 151 14.71 9.25 -20.90
N GLY A 152 15.72 8.71 -21.56
CA GLY A 152 17.03 8.41 -20.94
C GLY A 152 17.07 7.15 -20.06
N ILE A 153 15.99 6.38 -19.98
CA ILE A 153 15.91 5.14 -19.19
C ILE A 153 15.33 4.02 -20.04
N THR A 154 15.93 2.83 -20.01
CA THR A 154 15.53 1.67 -20.83
C THR A 154 14.53 0.72 -20.15
N PHE A 155 14.08 1.05 -18.95
CA PHE A 155 13.11 0.26 -18.20
C PHE A 155 11.69 0.37 -18.79
N THR A 156 11.03 -0.78 -18.93
CA THR A 156 9.59 -0.87 -19.22
C THR A 156 8.75 -0.28 -18.09
N ASN A 157 7.49 0.07 -18.35
CA ASN A 157 6.61 0.60 -17.30
C ASN A 157 6.38 -0.40 -16.15
N ASN A 158 6.37 -1.72 -16.44
CA ASN A 158 6.29 -2.74 -15.39
C ASN A 158 7.55 -2.74 -14.51
N GLN A 159 8.74 -2.60 -15.10
CA GLN A 159 9.98 -2.45 -14.33
C GLN A 159 10.00 -1.15 -13.53
N LEU A 160 9.52 -0.04 -14.13
CA LEU A 160 9.40 1.25 -13.43
C LEU A 160 8.44 1.18 -12.24
N PHE A 161 7.38 0.38 -12.32
CA PHE A 161 6.49 0.13 -11.17
C PHE A 161 7.28 -0.48 -10.00
N PHE A 162 8.03 -1.55 -10.24
CA PHE A 162 8.80 -2.22 -9.17
C PHE A 162 9.99 -1.38 -8.70
N LEU A 163 10.59 -0.59 -9.59
CA LEU A 163 11.63 0.36 -9.23
C LEU A 163 11.08 1.47 -8.32
N SER A 164 9.90 2.01 -8.63
CA SER A 164 9.20 2.99 -7.79
C SER A 164 8.89 2.41 -6.41
N TYR A 165 8.38 1.19 -6.35
CA TYR A 165 8.14 0.46 -5.10
C TYR A 165 9.40 0.35 -4.25
N ALA A 166 10.50 -0.14 -4.84
CA ALA A 166 11.77 -0.27 -4.13
C ALA A 166 12.32 1.09 -3.65
N HIS A 167 12.13 2.15 -4.44
CA HIS A 167 12.63 3.48 -4.14
C HIS A 167 11.97 4.10 -2.90
N VAL A 168 10.66 3.85 -2.69
CA VAL A 168 9.95 4.29 -1.47
C VAL A 168 10.55 3.67 -0.20
N ARG A 169 11.28 2.55 -0.33
CA ARG A 169 11.93 1.84 0.78
C ARG A 169 13.42 2.16 0.91
N CYS A 170 13.97 3.09 0.11
CA CYS A 170 15.34 3.54 0.26
C CYS A 170 15.53 4.23 1.63
N ASN A 171 16.27 3.57 2.53
CA ASN A 171 16.54 4.09 3.86
C ASN A 171 17.88 3.52 4.39
N SER A 172 18.48 4.20 5.37
CA SER A 172 19.72 3.78 6.02
C SER A 172 19.65 4.01 7.53
N TYR A 173 20.07 3.02 8.30
CA TYR A 173 20.06 3.05 9.76
C TYR A 173 21.48 3.22 10.33
N ARG A 174 21.59 3.77 11.53
CA ARG A 174 22.78 3.56 12.38
C ARG A 174 22.73 2.15 12.98
N PRO A 175 23.86 1.50 13.33
CA PRO A 175 23.85 0.14 13.88
C PRO A 175 22.95 -0.02 15.12
N GLU A 176 22.93 0.98 16.00
CA GLU A 176 22.12 1.00 17.22
C GLU A 176 20.63 1.01 16.89
N ALA A 177 20.22 1.93 15.99
CA ALA A 177 18.84 2.01 15.50
C ALA A 177 18.42 0.76 14.71
N ALA A 178 19.34 0.12 13.99
CA ALA A 178 19.07 -1.13 13.29
C ALA A 178 18.78 -2.28 14.28
N ARG A 179 19.51 -2.37 15.39
CA ARG A 179 19.26 -3.34 16.46
C ARG A 179 17.90 -3.11 17.12
N GLU A 180 17.62 -1.87 17.47
CA GLU A 180 16.34 -1.47 18.05
C GLU A 180 15.18 -1.83 17.11
N GLN A 181 15.28 -1.47 15.82
CA GLN A 181 14.27 -1.80 14.81
C GLN A 181 13.96 -3.30 14.76
N VAL A 182 14.98 -4.18 14.83
CA VAL A 182 14.77 -5.63 14.82
C VAL A 182 14.12 -6.12 16.13
N GLN A 183 14.43 -5.49 17.25
CA GLN A 183 13.94 -5.92 18.57
C GLN A 183 12.52 -5.47 18.85
N ILE A 184 12.18 -4.20 18.57
CA ILE A 184 10.91 -3.60 18.95
C ILE A 184 10.02 -3.22 17.76
N GLY A 185 10.59 -2.98 16.58
CA GLY A 185 9.87 -2.53 15.39
C GLY A 185 8.83 -3.54 14.89
N ALA A 186 7.69 -3.03 14.43
CA ALA A 186 6.66 -3.84 13.77
C ALA A 186 7.03 -4.17 12.31
N HIS A 187 7.78 -3.27 11.65
CA HIS A 187 8.15 -3.44 10.24
C HIS A 187 9.47 -4.19 10.09
N SER A 188 9.55 -5.05 9.06
CA SER A 188 10.84 -5.59 8.60
C SER A 188 11.79 -4.46 8.15
N PRO A 189 13.12 -4.66 8.22
CA PRO A 189 14.09 -3.70 7.70
C PRO A 189 13.81 -3.37 6.22
N PRO A 190 13.97 -2.10 5.78
CA PRO A 190 13.50 -1.71 4.44
C PRO A 190 14.08 -2.51 3.27
N GLN A 191 15.31 -3.00 3.38
CA GLN A 191 15.95 -3.85 2.35
C GLN A 191 15.32 -5.26 2.21
N PHE A 192 14.50 -5.69 3.15
CA PHE A 192 13.81 -6.99 3.14
C PHE A 192 12.31 -6.86 2.88
N ARG A 193 11.82 -5.63 2.68
CA ARG A 193 10.43 -5.38 2.32
C ARG A 193 10.32 -5.19 0.81
#